data_AF-A0AAW7FTW3-F1
#
_entry.id   AF-A0AAW7FTW3-F1
#
_cell.length_a   1.000
_cell.length_b   1.000
_cell.length_c   1.000
_cell.angle_alpha   90.00
_cell.angle_beta   90.00
_cell.angle_gamma   90.00
#
_symmetry.space_group_name_H-M   'P 1'
#
loop_
_entity.id
_entity.type
_entity.pdbx_description
1 polymer ?
#
loop_
_entity_poly.entity_id
_entity_poly.type
_entity_poly.pdbx_seq_one_letter_code
_entity_poly.pdbx_strand_id
1 'polypeptide(L)'
;MTALNKQALRVPERKRHDWSQAVMRDCDFCDQWSLTVKHENSGCICAICCDAEYTSELKCALESAIDRAEAAEKRIAELEARTVSIPEVRITVAESKRKNLTWRELGAYNEGADVAKEAILAVIRAAGIGVKGE
;
A
#
# COMPACT_ATOMS: atom_id res chain seq x y z
N MET A 1 10.78 -8.05 -6.19
CA MET A 1 9.83 -8.59 -5.19
C MET A 1 9.72 -7.60 -4.05
N THR A 2 9.08 -6.47 -4.34
CA THR A 2 8.88 -5.37 -3.39
C THR A 2 8.00 -5.84 -2.24
N ALA A 3 8.38 -5.44 -1.03
CA ALA A 3 7.73 -5.81 0.21
C ALA A 3 6.23 -5.51 0.12
N LEU A 4 5.42 -6.54 -0.15
CA LEU A 4 4.01 -6.55 0.20
C LEU A 4 3.96 -6.23 1.67
N ASN A 5 3.61 -4.97 1.96
CA ASN A 5 3.41 -4.46 3.29
C ASN A 5 2.54 -5.50 4.00
N LYS A 6 3.08 -6.15 5.04
CA LYS A 6 2.40 -7.15 5.85
C LYS A 6 1.30 -6.46 6.65
N GLN A 7 0.35 -5.82 5.99
CA GLN A 7 -0.98 -5.67 6.52
C GLN A 7 -1.50 -7.09 6.66
N ALA A 8 -1.17 -7.70 7.79
CA ALA A 8 -1.59 -9.03 8.14
C ALA A 8 -3.09 -9.06 7.90
N LEU A 9 -3.50 -9.86 6.92
CA LEU A 9 -4.91 -10.20 6.76
C LEU A 9 -5.34 -10.69 8.14
N ARG A 10 -6.25 -9.97 8.78
CA ARG A 10 -6.85 -10.44 10.04
C ARG A 10 -7.81 -11.53 9.63
N VAL A 11 -7.28 -12.74 9.52
CA VAL A 11 -8.08 -13.94 9.27
C VAL A 11 -8.83 -14.21 10.58
N PRO A 12 -10.17 -14.19 10.57
CA PRO A 12 -10.93 -14.56 11.75
C PRO A 12 -10.58 -16.01 12.13
N GLU A 13 -10.58 -16.31 13.43
CA GLU A 13 -10.40 -17.69 13.87
C GLU A 13 -11.75 -18.40 13.86
N ARG A 14 -11.81 -19.57 13.23
CA ARG A 14 -13.01 -20.40 13.29
C ARG A 14 -13.17 -20.93 14.72
N LYS A 15 -14.28 -20.56 15.36
CA LYS A 15 -14.64 -21.07 16.69
C LYS A 15 -14.77 -22.58 16.64
N ARG A 16 -14.10 -23.26 17.57
CA ARG A 16 -14.12 -24.73 17.65
C ARG A 16 -15.14 -25.14 18.70
N HIS A 17 -16.16 -25.88 18.26
CA HIS A 17 -17.14 -26.49 19.16
C HIS A 17 -16.83 -27.98 19.40
N ASP A 18 -17.14 -28.45 20.60
CA ASP A 18 -17.13 -29.87 20.91
C ASP A 18 -18.42 -30.53 20.39
N TRP A 19 -18.36 -31.00 19.16
CA TRP A 19 -19.49 -31.68 18.49
C TRP A 19 -19.84 -33.03 19.12
N SER A 20 -19.01 -33.58 20.02
CA SER A 20 -19.38 -34.78 20.78
C SER A 20 -20.52 -34.53 21.77
N GLN A 21 -20.75 -33.26 22.14
CA GLN A 21 -21.84 -32.83 23.01
C GLN A 21 -23.09 -32.39 22.23
N ALA A 22 -23.11 -32.60 20.90
CA ALA A 22 -24.22 -32.16 20.07
C ALA A 22 -25.50 -32.96 20.35
N VAL A 23 -26.63 -32.26 20.36
CA VAL A 23 -27.96 -32.83 20.57
C VAL A 23 -28.89 -32.42 19.44
N MET A 24 -29.81 -33.31 19.06
CA MET A 24 -30.86 -32.99 18.09
C MET A 24 -31.87 -32.04 18.72
N ARG A 25 -32.02 -30.86 18.13
CA ARG A 25 -33.03 -29.85 18.45
C ARG A 25 -33.11 -28.83 17.32
N ASP A 26 -34.08 -27.94 17.40
CA ASP A 26 -34.13 -26.79 16.50
C ASP A 26 -32.93 -25.87 16.73
N CYS A 27 -32.33 -25.42 15.64
CA CYS A 27 -31.26 -24.43 15.66
C CYS A 27 -31.86 -23.03 15.86
N ASP A 28 -31.38 -22.29 16.85
CA ASP A 28 -31.90 -20.95 17.18
C ASP A 28 -31.58 -19.89 16.11
N PHE A 29 -30.83 -20.25 15.07
CA PHE A 29 -30.36 -19.34 14.01
C PHE A 29 -31.02 -19.60 12.65
N CYS A 30 -31.49 -20.82 12.40
CA CYS A 30 -32.12 -21.18 11.13
C CYS A 30 -33.43 -21.97 11.29
N ASP A 31 -33.88 -22.19 12.52
CA ASP A 31 -35.09 -22.93 12.89
C ASP A 31 -35.15 -24.37 12.33
N GLN A 32 -34.01 -24.91 11.88
CA GLN A 32 -33.93 -26.27 11.36
C GLN A 32 -33.62 -27.29 12.46
N TRP A 33 -34.40 -28.36 12.49
CA TRP A 33 -34.14 -29.55 13.28
C TRP A 33 -32.81 -30.21 12.87
N SER A 34 -31.79 -30.10 13.72
CA SER A 34 -30.42 -30.51 13.38
C SER A 34 -29.59 -30.86 14.62
N LEU A 35 -28.39 -31.41 14.41
CA LEU A 35 -27.39 -31.56 15.47
C LEU A 35 -26.87 -30.18 15.85
N THR A 36 -27.09 -29.77 17.10
CA THR A 36 -26.71 -28.45 17.58
C THR A 36 -25.89 -28.54 18.88
N VAL A 37 -25.06 -27.53 19.08
CA VAL A 37 -24.23 -27.34 20.28
C VAL A 37 -24.61 -26.02 20.97
N LYS A 38 -24.17 -25.80 22.22
CA LYS A 38 -24.36 -24.52 22.89
C LYS A 38 -23.52 -23.44 22.21
N HIS A 39 -24.17 -22.33 21.85
CA HIS A 39 -23.53 -21.13 21.33
C HIS A 39 -23.21 -20.15 22.47
N GLU A 40 -22.19 -19.30 22.27
CA GLU A 40 -21.69 -18.34 23.27
C GLU A 40 -22.74 -17.30 23.68
N ASN A 41 -23.60 -16.88 22.74
CA ASN A 41 -24.63 -15.86 22.96
C ASN A 41 -25.93 -16.40 23.59
N SER A 42 -25.84 -17.50 24.35
CA SER A 42 -26.98 -18.28 24.87
C SER A 42 -27.92 -18.74 23.75
N GLY A 43 -27.65 -19.91 23.19
CA GLY A 43 -28.47 -20.53 22.16
C GLY A 43 -27.92 -21.85 21.65
N CYS A 44 -28.50 -22.35 20.58
CA CYS A 44 -28.32 -23.66 20.01
C CYS A 44 -27.94 -23.49 18.54
N ILE A 45 -26.68 -23.72 18.19
CA ILE A 45 -26.19 -23.51 16.82
C ILE A 45 -25.91 -24.84 16.13
N CYS A 46 -26.33 -24.97 14.88
CA CYS A 46 -25.98 -26.11 14.03
C CYS A 46 -24.65 -25.88 13.31
N ALA A 47 -24.06 -26.95 12.75
CA ALA A 47 -22.77 -26.85 12.07
C ALA A 47 -22.79 -25.91 10.87
N ILE A 48 -23.91 -25.87 10.14
CA ILE A 48 -24.10 -25.01 8.97
C ILE A 48 -24.08 -23.53 9.38
N CYS A 49 -24.82 -23.17 10.43
CA CYS A 49 -24.85 -21.78 10.94
C CYS A 49 -23.48 -21.37 11.48
N CYS A 50 -22.75 -22.26 12.15
CA CYS A 50 -21.38 -21.99 12.61
C CYS A 50 -20.41 -21.73 11.44
N ASP A 51 -20.51 -22.52 10.36
CA ASP A 51 -19.72 -22.27 9.14
C ASP A 51 -20.17 -21.01 8.41
N ALA A 52 -21.45 -20.67 8.43
CA ALA A 52 -21.99 -19.45 7.85
C ALA A 52 -21.47 -18.19 8.57
N GLU A 53 -21.42 -18.20 9.90
CA GLU A 53 -20.83 -17.11 10.70
C GLU A 53 -19.35 -16.92 10.33
N TYR A 54 -18.56 -17.99 10.37
CA TYR A 54 -17.13 -17.92 10.03
C TYR A 54 -16.88 -17.46 8.60
N THR A 55 -17.63 -17.99 7.63
CA THR A 55 -17.46 -17.60 6.21
C THR A 55 -17.90 -16.17 5.96
N SER A 56 -18.91 -15.66 6.68
CA SER A 56 -19.30 -14.25 6.60
C SER A 56 -18.22 -13.33 7.16
N GLU A 57 -17.66 -13.65 8.34
CA GLU A 57 -16.56 -12.87 8.92
C GLU A 57 -15.34 -12.87 7.99
N LEU A 58 -15.02 -14.04 7.44
CA LEU A 58 -13.90 -14.19 6.50
C LEU A 58 -14.11 -13.37 5.24
N LYS A 59 -15.33 -13.35 4.70
CA LYS A 59 -15.69 -12.55 3.53
C LYS A 59 -15.51 -11.06 3.80
N CYS A 60 -16.04 -10.55 4.92
CA CYS A 60 -15.88 -9.15 5.30
C CYS A 60 -14.39 -8.77 5.50
N ALA A 61 -13.60 -9.66 6.11
CA ALA A 61 -12.16 -9.45 6.29
C ALA A 61 -11.41 -9.40 4.95
N LEU A 62 -11.81 -10.23 3.99
CA LEU A 62 -11.24 -10.28 2.65
C LEU A 62 -11.59 -9.04 1.83
N GLU A 63 -12.87 -8.62 1.81
CA GLU A 63 -13.31 -7.38 1.15
C GLU A 63 -12.52 -6.17 1.67
N SER A 64 -12.43 -6.04 3.01
CA SER A 64 -11.64 -4.98 3.66
C SER A 64 -10.14 -5.04 3.33
N ALA A 65 -9.60 -6.21 2.99
CA ALA A 65 -8.20 -6.36 2.60
C ALA A 65 -7.99 -5.96 1.13
N ILE A 66 -8.94 -6.29 0.26
CA ILE A 66 -8.94 -5.88 -1.15
C ILE A 66 -8.99 -4.36 -1.24
N ASP A 67 -9.93 -3.70 -0.54
CA ASP A 67 -10.05 -2.23 -0.55
C ASP A 67 -8.74 -1.54 -0.11
N ARG A 68 -8.06 -2.08 0.91
CA ARG A 68 -6.78 -1.56 1.39
C ARG A 68 -5.65 -1.79 0.40
N ALA A 69 -5.65 -2.93 -0.30
CA ALA A 69 -4.68 -3.23 -1.34
C ALA A 69 -4.85 -2.27 -2.52
N GLU A 70 -6.07 -2.09 -3.02
CA GLU A 70 -6.37 -1.15 -4.10
C GLU A 70 -6.00 0.30 -3.73
N ALA A 71 -6.31 0.73 -2.50
CA ALA A 71 -5.94 2.05 -2.03
C ALA A 71 -4.41 2.23 -1.92
N ALA A 72 -3.69 1.18 -1.52
CA ALA A 72 -2.22 1.20 -1.48
C ALA A 72 -1.62 1.26 -2.89
N GLU A 73 -2.14 0.48 -3.84
CA GLU A 73 -1.73 0.51 -5.25
C GLU A 73 -1.96 1.89 -5.87
N LYS A 74 -3.13 2.50 -5.65
CA LYS A 74 -3.42 3.87 -6.10
C LYS A 74 -2.40 4.87 -5.55
N ARG A 75 -2.08 4.79 -4.26
CA ARG A 75 -1.08 5.66 -3.63
C ARG A 75 0.33 5.43 -4.18
N ILE A 76 0.71 4.19 -4.48
CA ILE A 76 1.99 3.87 -5.11
C ILE A 76 2.04 4.47 -6.52
N ALA A 77 1.00 4.27 -7.33
CA ALA A 77 0.91 4.84 -8.67
C ALA A 77 0.96 6.37 -8.64
N GLU A 78 0.28 7.03 -7.69
CA GLU A 78 0.37 8.48 -7.49
C GLU A 78 1.78 8.94 -7.13
N LEU A 79 2.51 8.20 -6.28
CA LEU A 79 3.87 8.53 -5.89
C LEU A 79 4.86 8.30 -7.04
N GLU A 80 4.70 7.24 -7.81
CA GLU A 80 5.50 6.94 -9.00
C GLU A 80 5.25 7.95 -10.13
N ALA A 81 4.03 8.47 -10.25
CA ALA A 81 3.70 9.52 -11.21
C ALA A 81 4.26 10.91 -10.84
N ARG A 82 4.74 11.11 -9.60
CA ARG A 82 5.33 12.39 -9.21
C ARG A 82 6.67 12.58 -9.91
N THR A 83 6.72 13.65 -10.70
CA THR A 83 7.93 14.08 -11.39
C THR A 83 8.51 15.31 -10.73
N VAL A 84 9.84 15.39 -10.68
CA VAL A 84 10.56 16.56 -10.17
C VAL A 84 11.11 17.40 -11.32
N SER A 85 11.18 18.72 -11.13
CA SER A 85 11.81 19.63 -12.08
C SER A 85 13.12 20.15 -11.50
N ILE A 86 14.23 20.01 -12.24
CA ILE A 86 15.51 20.55 -11.84
C ILE A 86 15.66 21.94 -12.45
N PRO A 87 15.88 23.00 -11.65
CA PRO A 87 16.09 24.34 -12.16
C PRO A 87 17.40 24.43 -12.95
N GLU A 88 17.44 25.30 -13.97
CA GLU A 88 18.66 25.63 -14.67
C GLU A 88 19.51 26.60 -13.83
N VAL A 89 20.78 26.25 -13.58
CA VAL A 89 21.69 26.99 -12.68
C VAL A 89 22.81 27.71 -13.47
N ARG A 90 22.76 27.65 -14.81
CA ARG A 90 23.70 28.37 -15.68
C ARG A 90 23.54 29.87 -15.50
N ILE A 91 24.66 30.58 -15.47
CA ILE A 91 24.67 32.04 -15.40
C ILE A 91 25.01 32.63 -16.76
N THR A 92 24.38 33.76 -17.04
CA THR A 92 24.56 34.50 -18.29
C THR A 92 25.88 35.28 -18.30
N VAL A 93 26.34 35.68 -19.49
CA VAL A 93 27.49 36.59 -19.62
C VAL A 93 27.25 37.92 -18.88
N ALA A 94 26.00 38.39 -18.82
CA ALA A 94 25.64 39.60 -18.10
C ALA A 94 25.82 39.44 -16.57
N GLU A 95 25.42 38.30 -16.01
CA GLU A 95 25.61 37.99 -14.59
C GLU A 95 27.07 37.76 -14.24
N SER A 96 27.82 37.08 -15.13
CA SER A 96 29.27 36.92 -15.04
C SER A 96 29.98 38.26 -14.89
N LYS A 97 29.58 39.25 -15.72
CA LYS A 97 30.13 40.62 -15.66
C LYS A 97 29.80 41.30 -14.33
N ARG A 98 28.60 41.12 -13.78
CA ARG A 98 28.23 41.66 -12.45
C ARG A 98 29.05 41.03 -11.32
N LYS A 99 29.46 39.78 -11.48
CA LYS A 99 30.28 39.02 -10.54
C LYS A 99 31.80 39.18 -10.77
N ASN A 100 32.22 40.00 -11.74
CA ASN A 100 33.62 40.17 -12.14
C ASN A 100 34.35 38.86 -12.49
N LEU A 101 33.62 37.87 -13.02
CA LEU A 101 34.21 36.61 -13.47
C LEU A 101 34.89 36.79 -14.83
N THR A 102 36.06 36.19 -14.98
CA THR A 102 36.73 36.05 -16.28
C THR A 102 36.00 35.05 -17.18
N TRP A 103 36.29 35.08 -18.49
CA TRP A 103 35.73 34.10 -19.44
C TRP A 103 36.05 32.65 -19.09
N ARG A 104 37.23 32.36 -18.54
CA ARG A 104 37.59 31.01 -18.08
C ARG A 104 36.78 30.59 -16.87
N GLU A 105 36.60 31.48 -15.89
CA GLU A 105 35.80 31.19 -14.69
C GLU A 105 34.31 31.03 -15.02
N LEU A 106 33.79 31.81 -15.97
CA LEU A 106 32.43 31.62 -16.48
C LEU A 106 32.25 30.23 -17.13
N GLY A 107 33.21 29.83 -17.97
CA GLY A 107 33.22 28.50 -18.58
C GLY A 107 33.23 27.39 -17.53
N ALA A 108 34.18 27.46 -16.59
CA ALA A 108 34.31 26.48 -15.51
C ALA A 108 33.07 26.43 -14.59
N TYR A 109 32.44 27.57 -14.31
CA TYR A 109 31.20 27.62 -13.52
C TYR A 109 30.05 26.91 -14.24
N ASN A 110 29.83 27.20 -15.52
CA ASN A 110 28.74 26.60 -16.28
C ASN A 110 28.97 25.10 -16.54
N GLU A 111 30.21 24.68 -16.81
CA GLU A 111 30.58 23.25 -16.88
C GLU A 111 30.34 22.55 -15.54
N GLY A 112 30.74 23.17 -14.42
CA GLY A 112 30.48 22.64 -13.08
C GLY A 112 28.97 22.51 -12.78
N ALA A 113 28.17 23.46 -13.24
CA ALA A 113 26.71 23.41 -13.11
C ALA A 113 26.11 22.25 -13.93
N ASP A 114 26.62 21.99 -15.14
CA ASP A 114 26.18 20.86 -15.97
C ASP A 114 26.54 19.51 -15.32
N VAL A 115 27.77 19.37 -14.82
CA VAL A 115 28.22 18.16 -14.10
C VAL A 115 27.37 17.92 -12.85
N ALA A 116 27.09 18.97 -12.07
CA ALA A 116 26.25 18.86 -10.89
C ALA A 116 24.81 18.47 -11.25
N LYS A 117 24.26 19.02 -12.34
CA LYS A 117 22.93 18.64 -12.83
C LYS A 117 22.85 17.16 -13.20
N GLU A 118 23.84 16.64 -13.93
CA GLU A 118 23.90 15.21 -14.29
C GLU A 118 24.05 14.31 -13.06
N ALA A 119 24.86 14.71 -12.08
CA ALA A 119 25.00 13.97 -10.83
C ALA A 119 23.66 13.89 -10.06
N ILE A 120 22.92 15.00 -9.99
CA ILE A 120 21.60 15.05 -9.36
C ILE A 120 20.59 14.16 -10.13
N LEU A 121 20.58 14.25 -11.47
CA LEU A 121 19.74 13.39 -12.32
C LEU A 121 20.03 11.90 -12.09
N ALA A 122 21.30 11.52 -12.02
CA ALA A 122 21.68 10.13 -11.77
C ALA A 122 21.14 9.61 -10.43
N VAL A 123 21.20 10.41 -9.37
CA VAL A 123 20.66 10.06 -8.04
C VAL A 123 19.13 9.94 -8.08
N ILE A 124 18.44 10.86 -8.76
CA ILE A 124 16.97 10.85 -8.90
C ILE A 124 16.50 9.63 -9.70
N ARG A 125 17.17 9.30 -10.81
CA ARG A 125 16.91 8.09 -11.61
C ARG A 125 17.17 6.82 -10.80
N ALA A 126 18.25 6.77 -10.02
CA ALA A 126 18.54 5.64 -9.13
C ALA A 126 17.49 5.48 -8.02
N ALA A 127 16.83 6.56 -7.62
CA ALA A 127 15.70 6.54 -6.69
C ALA A 127 14.36 6.19 -7.36
N GLY A 128 14.32 5.99 -8.68
CA GLY A 128 13.11 5.63 -9.43
C GLY A 128 12.11 6.78 -9.60
N ILE A 129 12.55 8.03 -9.43
CA ILE A 129 11.70 9.22 -9.54
C ILE A 129 11.79 9.77 -10.97
N GLY A 130 10.65 10.09 -11.58
CA GLY A 130 10.63 10.71 -12.91
C GLY A 130 11.05 12.19 -12.89
N VAL A 131 11.62 12.68 -13.99
CA VAL A 131 12.05 14.08 -14.15
C VAL A 131 11.25 14.75 -15.26
N LYS A 132 10.75 15.96 -15.04
CA LYS A 132 10.02 16.72 -16.06
C LYS A 132 10.97 17.24 -17.15
N GLY A 133 10.63 16.96 -18.41
CA GLY A 133 11.35 17.48 -19.58
C GLY A 133 12.56 16.66 -20.02
N GLU A 134 12.74 15.47 -19.46
CA GLU A 134 13.45 14.37 -20.15
C GLU A 134 12.61 13.82 -21.31
#